data_AF-A0AA36D7U6-F1
#
_entry.id   AF-A0AA36D7U6-F1
#
_cell.length_a   1.000
_cell.length_b   1.000
_cell.length_c   1.000
_cell.angle_alpha   90.00
_cell.angle_beta   90.00
_cell.angle_gamma   90.00
#
_symmetry.space_group_name_H-M   'P 1'
#
loop_
_entity.id
_entity.type
_entity.pdbx_description
1 polymer ?
#
loop_
_entity_poly.entity_id
_entity_poly.type
_entity_poly.pdbx_seq_one_letter_code
_entity_poly.pdbx_strand_id
1 'polypeptide(L)'
;MYGERLLFTVCITAVLFFVSVFYDSNFEKITANADRIGKNQPHHRRRGQRLSKATGFECTNQINGLYTNVRALIIDIDFLKQTTLECAEPYFGKIKIAVEERDRGQVDNKTFSEYDVIFYRDDATRDYIEIVDYDGKRRILPRFLTQSEGKFEYPTDLPAFLKYWESSRMIECLGLDIPRAPQDAKRRLKLEGIVDMALYRDFLLALGIHPFLNGGSLLGWYRECSIIPHTQDVDFAARATEYNSKLLEKLQNSADFRLKRILGVKEDSYEITIHTKAYNWPIDLFFVYDEGNTSWVGGTGADLSKYIYTYPRITSLCTALLLEHYFWVPCNVLEILQTEHGSNWRIDYPTRRFNWNSSHRN
;
A
#
# COMPACT_ATOMS: atom_id res chain seq x y z
N MET A 1 4.34 -54.45 -23.79
CA MET A 1 4.42 -53.28 -22.88
C MET A 1 4.63 -51.97 -23.65
N TYR A 2 3.74 -51.61 -24.59
CA TYR A 2 3.81 -50.31 -25.29
C TYR A 2 2.43 -49.63 -25.45
N GLY A 3 1.36 -50.19 -24.87
CA GLY A 3 -0.01 -49.66 -24.97
C GLY A 3 -0.45 -48.75 -23.81
N GLU A 4 0.15 -48.87 -22.62
CA GLU A 4 -0.31 -48.14 -21.42
C GLU A 4 0.33 -46.76 -21.23
N ARG A 5 1.51 -46.52 -21.83
CA ARG A 5 2.16 -45.20 -21.76
C ARG A 5 1.51 -44.15 -22.66
N LEU A 6 0.82 -44.55 -23.74
CA LEU A 6 0.17 -43.61 -24.64
C LEU A 6 -1.15 -43.07 -24.08
N LEU A 7 -1.92 -43.89 -23.35
CA LEU A 7 -3.16 -43.46 -22.70
C LEU A 7 -2.92 -42.47 -21.55
N PHE A 8 -1.82 -42.62 -20.79
CA PHE A 8 -1.51 -41.73 -19.68
C PHE A 8 -1.07 -40.33 -20.15
N THR A 9 -0.33 -40.23 -21.25
CA THR A 9 0.11 -38.94 -21.80
C THR A 9 -1.03 -38.15 -22.46
N VAL A 10 -1.98 -38.83 -23.11
CA VAL A 10 -3.16 -38.19 -23.73
C VAL A 10 -4.14 -37.67 -22.66
N CYS A 11 -4.25 -38.35 -21.51
CA CYS A 11 -5.09 -37.87 -20.41
C CYS A 11 -4.53 -36.60 -19.73
N ILE A 12 -3.21 -36.49 -19.58
CA ILE A 12 -2.58 -35.33 -18.94
C ILE A 12 -2.64 -34.10 -19.85
N THR A 13 -2.44 -34.25 -21.16
CA THR A 13 -2.57 -33.12 -22.11
C THR A 13 -4.02 -32.65 -22.24
N ALA A 14 -5.00 -33.56 -22.22
CA ALA A 14 -6.41 -33.19 -22.20
C ALA A 14 -6.80 -32.42 -20.92
N VAL A 15 -6.34 -32.87 -19.74
CA VAL A 15 -6.62 -32.17 -18.47
C VAL A 15 -5.95 -30.79 -18.43
N LEU A 16 -4.70 -30.66 -18.91
CA LEU A 16 -4.02 -29.36 -18.97
C LEU A 16 -4.69 -28.39 -19.96
N PHE A 17 -5.20 -28.90 -21.10
CA PHE A 17 -5.93 -28.09 -22.07
C PHE A 17 -7.31 -27.67 -21.56
N PHE A 18 -8.01 -28.54 -20.82
CA PHE A 18 -9.28 -28.18 -20.18
C PHE A 18 -9.07 -27.19 -19.04
N VAL A 19 -8.00 -27.32 -18.23
CA VAL A 19 -7.68 -26.34 -17.18
C VAL A 19 -7.31 -24.98 -17.78
N SER A 20 -6.54 -24.93 -18.88
CA SER A 20 -6.20 -23.64 -19.51
C SER A 20 -7.41 -22.95 -20.13
N VAL A 21 -8.31 -23.69 -20.80
CA VAL A 21 -9.51 -23.13 -21.43
C VAL A 21 -10.55 -22.67 -20.38
N PHE A 22 -10.65 -23.36 -19.23
CA PHE A 22 -11.50 -22.90 -18.12
C PHE A 22 -10.90 -21.74 -17.33
N TYR A 23 -9.57 -21.60 -17.29
CA TYR A 23 -8.92 -20.45 -16.68
C TYR A 23 -9.09 -19.20 -17.54
N ASP A 24 -8.87 -19.29 -18.86
CA ASP A 24 -9.06 -18.17 -19.81
C ASP A 24 -10.51 -17.69 -19.86
N SER A 25 -11.48 -18.61 -19.94
CA SER A 25 -12.89 -18.22 -20.06
C SER A 25 -13.49 -17.63 -18.78
N ASN A 26 -12.91 -17.91 -17.60
CA ASN A 26 -13.25 -17.23 -16.36
C ASN A 26 -12.49 -15.91 -16.20
N PHE A 27 -11.25 -15.82 -16.68
CA PHE A 27 -10.46 -14.58 -16.69
C PHE A 27 -11.10 -13.52 -17.59
N GLU A 28 -11.52 -13.87 -18.81
CA GLU A 28 -12.24 -12.96 -19.72
C GLU A 28 -13.59 -12.48 -19.15
N LYS A 29 -14.28 -13.32 -18.36
CA LYS A 29 -15.54 -12.92 -17.69
C LYS A 29 -15.30 -11.99 -16.50
N ILE A 30 -14.17 -12.14 -15.80
CA ILE A 30 -13.77 -11.26 -14.70
C ILE A 30 -13.31 -9.90 -15.25
N THR A 31 -12.50 -9.87 -16.31
CA THR A 31 -12.07 -8.62 -16.97
C THR A 31 -13.22 -7.90 -17.66
N ALA A 32 -14.14 -8.62 -18.32
CA ALA A 32 -15.32 -8.01 -18.93
C ALA A 32 -16.30 -7.41 -17.88
N ASN A 33 -16.35 -7.96 -16.66
CA ASN A 33 -17.13 -7.37 -15.56
C ASN A 33 -16.39 -6.17 -14.94
N ALA A 34 -15.07 -6.21 -14.80
CA ALA A 34 -14.26 -5.08 -14.35
C ALA A 34 -14.37 -3.90 -15.32
N ASP A 35 -14.34 -4.14 -16.63
CA ASP A 35 -14.54 -3.13 -17.68
C ASP A 35 -15.95 -2.53 -17.67
N ARG A 36 -16.97 -3.31 -17.27
CA ARG A 36 -18.36 -2.83 -17.15
C ARG A 36 -18.58 -1.99 -15.90
N ILE A 37 -17.86 -2.28 -14.82
CA ILE A 37 -17.90 -1.51 -13.57
C ILE A 37 -17.06 -0.22 -13.72
N GLY A 38 -15.89 -0.29 -14.37
CA GLY A 38 -15.01 0.85 -14.62
C GLY A 38 -15.62 1.91 -15.57
N LYS A 39 -16.48 1.53 -16.51
CA LYS A 39 -17.12 2.47 -17.46
C LYS A 39 -18.30 3.26 -16.88
N ASN A 40 -18.83 2.87 -15.72
CA ASN A 40 -20.01 3.51 -15.11
C ASN A 40 -19.70 4.30 -13.83
N GLN A 41 -18.43 4.38 -13.42
CA GLN A 41 -18.03 5.34 -12.40
C GLN A 41 -17.76 6.70 -13.06
N PRO A 42 -18.39 7.79 -12.61
CA PRO A 42 -18.01 9.11 -13.07
C PRO A 42 -16.55 9.32 -12.67
N HIS A 43 -15.67 9.51 -13.67
CA HIS A 43 -14.36 10.11 -13.45
C HIS A 43 -14.58 11.45 -12.77
N HIS A 44 -14.50 11.47 -11.44
CA HIS A 44 -14.51 12.69 -10.67
C HIS A 44 -13.24 13.45 -11.04
N ARG A 45 -13.39 14.36 -12.01
CA ARG A 45 -12.50 15.50 -12.20
C ARG A 45 -12.40 16.18 -10.83
N ARG A 46 -11.29 15.95 -10.15
CA ARG A 46 -10.91 16.62 -8.91
C ARG A 46 -10.94 18.13 -9.19
N ARG A 47 -11.99 18.82 -8.73
CA ARG A 47 -11.97 20.29 -8.62
C ARG A 47 -10.91 20.61 -7.57
N GLY A 48 -9.85 21.29 -8.00
CA GLY A 48 -8.75 21.69 -7.15
C GLY A 48 -9.25 22.40 -5.90
N GLN A 49 -9.11 21.74 -4.75
CA GLN A 49 -9.02 22.44 -3.48
C GLN A 49 -7.68 23.16 -3.48
N ARG A 50 -7.71 24.47 -3.22
CA ARG A 50 -6.50 25.25 -2.92
C ARG A 50 -5.83 24.63 -1.70
N LEU A 51 -4.84 23.78 -1.95
CA LEU A 51 -3.87 23.36 -0.96
C LEU A 51 -3.14 24.61 -0.45
N SER A 52 -2.93 24.66 0.86
CA SER A 52 -2.03 25.60 1.53
C SER A 52 -0.72 25.72 0.75
N LYS A 53 -0.16 26.94 0.64
CA LYS A 53 1.12 27.25 -0.04
C LYS A 53 2.07 26.05 0.04
N ALA A 54 2.21 25.32 -1.07
CA ALA A 54 3.18 24.26 -1.17
C ALA A 54 4.56 24.88 -0.91
N THR A 55 5.30 24.34 0.05
CA THR A 55 6.74 24.55 0.13
C THR A 55 7.36 23.78 -1.03
N GLY A 56 7.20 24.35 -2.23
CA GLY A 56 7.71 23.79 -3.48
C GLY A 56 9.22 23.91 -3.55
N PHE A 57 9.83 23.16 -4.47
CA PHE A 57 11.25 23.26 -4.79
C PHE A 57 11.56 24.67 -5.33
N GLU A 58 12.40 25.44 -4.62
CA GLU A 58 12.67 26.86 -4.93
C GLU A 58 13.90 27.07 -5.83
N CYS A 59 14.72 26.04 -6.06
CA CYS A 59 16.00 26.15 -6.78
C CYS A 59 15.92 25.77 -8.27
N THR A 60 14.90 26.22 -9.00
CA THR A 60 14.68 25.87 -10.43
C THR A 60 15.89 26.21 -11.32
N ASN A 61 16.68 27.22 -10.95
CA ASN A 61 17.92 27.58 -11.64
C ASN A 61 18.93 26.42 -11.72
N GLN A 62 18.99 25.54 -10.71
CA GLN A 62 19.86 24.37 -10.76
C GLN A 62 19.38 23.33 -11.78
N ILE A 63 18.05 23.21 -11.97
CA ILE A 63 17.47 22.31 -12.98
C ILE A 63 17.62 22.90 -14.39
N ASN A 64 17.53 24.22 -14.55
CA ASN A 64 17.71 24.90 -15.84
C ASN A 64 19.08 24.66 -16.49
N GLY A 65 20.10 24.34 -15.70
CA GLY A 65 21.42 23.97 -16.20
C GLY A 65 21.52 22.54 -16.71
N LEU A 66 20.51 21.69 -16.45
CA LEU A 66 20.51 20.28 -16.81
C LEU A 66 19.93 20.07 -18.20
N TYR A 67 20.44 19.03 -18.88
CA TYR A 67 19.94 18.64 -20.20
C TYR A 67 19.60 17.15 -20.25
N THR A 68 18.45 16.83 -20.85
CA THR A 68 18.05 15.47 -21.20
C THR A 68 17.24 15.50 -22.50
N ASN A 69 17.30 14.41 -23.27
CA ASN A 69 16.49 14.21 -24.48
C ASN A 69 15.16 13.48 -24.20
N VAL A 70 14.95 12.94 -22.99
CA VAL A 70 13.70 12.27 -22.56
C VAL A 70 13.12 12.89 -21.31
N ARG A 71 11.85 12.62 -21.02
CA ARG A 71 11.27 13.03 -19.73
C ARG A 71 11.93 12.24 -18.60
N ALA A 72 12.35 12.95 -17.57
CA ALA A 72 13.07 12.35 -16.45
C ALA A 72 12.54 12.91 -15.12
N LEU A 73 12.15 12.02 -14.22
CA LEU A 73 11.76 12.37 -12.86
C LEU A 73 13.01 12.49 -11.99
N ILE A 74 13.19 13.63 -11.33
CA ILE A 74 14.23 13.80 -10.32
C ILE A 74 13.79 13.08 -9.04
N ILE A 75 14.60 12.12 -8.61
CA ILE A 75 14.35 11.27 -7.43
C ILE A 75 15.53 11.26 -6.46
N ASP A 76 16.54 12.07 -6.73
CA ASP A 76 17.69 12.24 -5.87
C ASP A 76 17.26 12.96 -4.58
N ILE A 77 17.20 12.21 -3.48
CA ILE A 77 16.69 12.71 -2.21
C ILE A 77 17.59 13.79 -1.61
N ASP A 78 18.90 13.68 -1.80
CA ASP A 78 19.84 14.65 -1.25
C ASP A 78 19.78 15.95 -2.07
N PHE A 79 19.71 15.83 -3.40
CA PHE A 79 19.45 16.98 -4.27
C PHE A 79 18.13 17.67 -3.92
N LEU A 80 17.02 16.91 -3.82
CA LEU A 80 15.71 17.46 -3.50
C LEU A 80 15.69 18.13 -2.12
N LYS A 81 16.35 17.57 -1.09
CA LYS A 81 16.41 18.16 0.25
C LYS A 81 17.24 19.45 0.31
N GLN A 82 18.36 19.53 -0.41
CA GLN A 82 19.20 20.74 -0.43
C GLN A 82 18.39 21.97 -0.89
N THR A 83 17.37 21.76 -1.71
CA THR A 83 16.55 22.87 -2.25
C THR A 83 15.51 23.44 -1.29
N THR A 84 15.40 22.89 -0.09
CA THR A 84 14.61 23.47 1.01
C THR A 84 15.45 24.40 1.91
N LEU A 85 16.76 24.46 1.70
CA LEU A 85 17.73 25.19 2.51
C LEU A 85 18.53 26.15 1.61
N GLU A 86 17.93 27.30 1.28
CA GLU A 86 18.56 28.50 0.68
C GLU A 86 19.39 28.35 -0.62
N CYS A 87 19.26 27.28 -1.40
CA CYS A 87 19.93 27.08 -2.71
C CYS A 87 21.44 27.40 -2.73
N ALA A 88 22.10 27.41 -1.56
CA ALA A 88 23.33 28.18 -1.37
C ALA A 88 24.58 27.47 -1.89
N GLU A 89 24.54 26.15 -2.04
CA GLU A 89 25.69 25.35 -2.45
C GLU A 89 25.41 24.60 -3.77
N PRO A 90 26.41 24.51 -4.68
CA PRO A 90 26.31 23.67 -5.87
C PRO A 90 26.16 22.20 -5.46
N TYR A 91 25.24 21.47 -6.10
CA TYR A 91 25.17 20.02 -5.94
C TYR A 91 26.37 19.37 -6.61
N PHE A 92 27.22 18.69 -5.83
CA PHE A 92 28.40 17.99 -6.34
C PHE A 92 28.10 16.49 -6.45
N GLY A 93 27.95 15.99 -7.68
CA GLY A 93 27.73 14.57 -7.95
C GLY A 93 26.82 14.35 -9.15
N LYS A 94 26.63 13.07 -9.50
CA LYS A 94 25.61 12.69 -10.48
C LYS A 94 24.23 12.80 -9.84
N ILE A 95 23.29 13.42 -10.54
CA ILE A 95 21.91 13.52 -10.05
C ILE A 95 21.19 12.22 -10.38
N LYS A 96 20.55 11.61 -9.37
CA LYS A 96 19.70 10.44 -9.59
C LYS A 96 18.37 10.83 -10.23
N ILE A 97 18.10 10.25 -11.40
CA ILE A 97 16.86 10.47 -12.16
C ILE A 97 16.20 9.13 -12.52
N ALA A 98 14.88 9.13 -12.61
CA ALA A 98 14.09 8.00 -13.08
C ALA A 98 13.53 8.31 -14.47
N VAL A 99 13.79 7.43 -15.43
CA VAL A 99 13.25 7.48 -16.79
C VAL A 99 12.21 6.38 -16.96
N GLU A 100 11.12 6.65 -17.68
CA GLU A 100 10.08 5.67 -17.89
C GLU A 100 10.61 4.47 -18.68
N GLU A 101 10.24 3.25 -18.31
CA GLU A 101 10.74 2.01 -18.89
C GLU A 101 10.61 1.97 -20.43
N ARG A 102 9.54 2.57 -20.97
CA ARG A 102 9.32 2.68 -22.43
C ARG A 102 10.37 3.52 -23.16
N ASP A 103 11.00 4.45 -22.46
CA ASP A 103 11.99 5.38 -23.02
C ASP A 103 13.43 4.89 -22.78
N ARG A 104 13.62 3.67 -22.22
CA ARG A 104 14.93 3.07 -21.96
C ARG A 104 15.87 3.09 -23.16
N GLY A 105 15.35 2.83 -24.37
CA GLY A 105 16.14 2.82 -25.60
C GLY A 105 16.70 4.18 -26.02
N GLN A 106 16.23 5.28 -25.42
CA GLN A 106 16.68 6.64 -25.70
C GLN A 106 17.74 7.14 -24.71
N VAL A 107 18.06 6.35 -23.67
CA VAL A 107 19.09 6.66 -22.67
C VAL A 107 20.45 6.26 -23.22
N ASP A 108 21.25 7.24 -23.66
CA ASP A 108 22.59 7.04 -24.19
C ASP A 108 23.70 7.51 -23.23
N ASN A 109 24.88 6.89 -23.30
CA ASN A 109 25.98 7.19 -22.38
C ASN A 109 26.52 8.62 -22.48
N LYS A 110 26.34 9.32 -23.60
CA LYS A 110 26.88 10.66 -23.81
C LYS A 110 25.97 11.71 -23.19
N THR A 111 24.66 11.63 -23.45
CA THR A 111 23.67 12.56 -22.88
C THR A 111 23.49 12.34 -21.38
N PHE A 112 23.61 11.10 -20.92
CA PHE A 112 23.33 10.73 -19.52
C PHE A 112 24.58 10.48 -18.67
N SER A 113 25.77 10.89 -19.13
CA SER A 113 27.01 10.68 -18.37
C SER A 113 27.00 11.36 -16.99
N GLU A 114 26.22 12.43 -16.83
CA GLU A 114 26.11 13.23 -15.61
C GLU A 114 25.00 12.76 -14.65
N TYR A 115 24.24 11.72 -15.02
CA TYR A 115 23.12 11.23 -14.23
C TYR A 115 23.33 9.79 -13.76
N ASP A 116 22.73 9.49 -12.62
CA ASP A 116 22.48 8.12 -12.18
C ASP A 116 21.04 7.76 -12.60
N VAL A 117 20.91 7.13 -13.76
CA VAL A 117 19.62 6.78 -14.37
C VAL A 117 19.10 5.44 -13.84
N ILE A 118 17.92 5.47 -13.21
CA ILE A 118 17.10 4.28 -12.96
C ILE A 118 15.82 4.32 -13.80
N PHE A 119 15.06 3.23 -13.77
CA PHE A 119 13.85 3.10 -14.57
C PHE A 119 12.62 2.89 -13.70
N TYR A 120 11.51 3.47 -14.16
CA TYR A 120 10.22 3.33 -13.51
C TYR A 120 9.13 2.92 -14.49
N ARG A 121 8.09 2.27 -13.97
CA ARG A 121 6.88 1.92 -14.69
C ARG A 121 5.72 2.72 -14.12
N ASP A 122 4.98 3.35 -15.02
CA ASP A 122 3.78 4.09 -14.71
C ASP A 122 2.60 3.52 -15.51
N ASP A 123 1.85 2.64 -14.86
CA ASP A 123 0.62 2.06 -15.43
C ASP A 123 -0.57 2.83 -14.88
N ALA A 124 -1.27 3.56 -15.76
CA ALA A 124 -2.41 4.41 -15.40
C ALA A 124 -3.57 3.66 -14.72
N THR A 125 -3.61 2.33 -14.82
CA THR A 125 -4.62 1.50 -14.13
C THR A 125 -4.30 1.27 -12.64
N ARG A 126 -3.05 1.51 -12.23
CA ARG A 126 -2.56 1.31 -10.86
C ARG A 126 -2.57 2.59 -10.06
N ASP A 127 -2.68 2.48 -8.75
CA ASP A 127 -2.65 3.59 -7.80
C ASP A 127 -1.23 3.98 -7.34
N TYR A 128 -0.20 3.41 -7.97
CA TYR A 128 1.21 3.64 -7.68
C TYR A 128 2.07 3.69 -8.95
N ILE A 129 3.31 4.17 -8.80
CA ILE A 129 4.40 3.94 -9.74
C ILE A 129 5.39 2.92 -9.16
N GLU A 130 6.01 2.13 -10.03
CA GLU A 130 7.01 1.13 -9.64
C GLU A 130 8.40 1.59 -10.10
N ILE A 131 9.38 1.56 -9.20
CA ILE A 131 10.78 1.85 -9.48
C ILE A 131 11.60 0.59 -9.19
N VAL A 132 12.55 0.26 -10.07
CA VAL A 132 13.54 -0.79 -9.82
C VAL A 132 14.89 -0.13 -9.61
N ASP A 133 15.42 -0.27 -8.40
CA ASP A 133 16.73 0.25 -8.01
C ASP A 133 17.87 -0.61 -8.63
N TYR A 134 19.11 -0.12 -8.59
CA TYR A 134 20.25 -0.79 -9.24
C TYR A 134 20.56 -2.19 -8.70
N ASP A 135 20.23 -2.44 -7.43
CA ASP A 135 20.40 -3.74 -6.78
C ASP A 135 19.22 -4.70 -7.04
N GLY A 136 18.30 -4.31 -7.94
CA GLY A 136 17.10 -5.07 -8.27
C GLY A 136 15.98 -4.94 -7.24
N LYS A 137 16.16 -4.13 -6.18
CA LYS A 137 15.10 -3.89 -5.20
C LYS A 137 13.99 -3.05 -5.82
N ARG A 138 12.76 -3.49 -5.57
CA ARG A 138 11.56 -2.80 -6.04
C ARG A 138 11.15 -1.75 -5.01
N ARG A 139 10.73 -0.61 -5.52
CA ARG A 139 10.08 0.46 -4.76
C ARG A 139 8.72 0.71 -5.38
N ILE A 140 7.71 0.83 -4.54
CA ILE A 140 6.35 1.17 -4.92
C ILE A 140 6.05 2.53 -4.28
N LEU A 141 5.71 3.52 -5.09
CA LEU A 141 5.39 4.86 -4.60
C LEU A 141 3.93 5.19 -4.91
N PRO A 142 3.16 5.75 -3.95
CA PRO A 142 1.89 6.38 -4.25
C PRO A 142 2.02 7.34 -5.43
N ARG A 143 0.95 7.49 -6.21
CA ARG A 143 0.92 8.56 -7.22
C ARG A 143 1.03 9.93 -6.55
N PHE A 144 1.93 10.76 -7.06
CA PHE A 144 2.12 12.14 -6.63
C PHE A 144 2.08 13.08 -7.84
N LEU A 145 1.84 14.36 -7.57
CA LEU A 145 1.87 15.40 -8.60
C LEU A 145 3.30 15.86 -8.82
N THR A 146 3.64 16.08 -10.08
CA THR A 146 4.91 16.68 -10.50
C THR A 146 4.69 18.06 -11.10
N GLN A 147 5.73 18.87 -11.03
CA GLN A 147 5.91 20.06 -11.86
C GLN A 147 7.13 19.83 -12.75
N SER A 148 7.24 20.61 -13.82
CA SER A 148 8.26 20.41 -14.85
C SER A 148 9.10 21.65 -15.07
N GLU A 149 10.38 21.45 -15.32
CA GLU A 149 11.30 22.44 -15.86
C GLU A 149 12.03 21.80 -17.05
N GLY A 150 11.76 22.31 -18.25
CA GLY A 150 12.13 21.61 -19.49
C GLY A 150 11.56 20.18 -19.56
N LYS A 151 12.44 19.18 -19.64
CA LYS A 151 12.08 17.75 -19.66
C LYS A 151 12.25 17.06 -18.30
N PHE A 152 12.67 17.81 -17.28
CA PHE A 152 12.74 17.27 -15.92
C PHE A 152 11.42 17.48 -15.21
N GLU A 153 10.98 16.45 -14.49
CA GLU A 153 9.83 16.47 -13.61
C GLU A 153 10.31 16.30 -12.17
N TYR A 154 9.65 16.94 -11.22
CA TYR A 154 9.96 16.80 -9.80
C TYR A 154 8.70 17.01 -8.94
N PRO A 155 8.65 16.44 -7.73
CA PRO A 155 7.44 16.45 -6.90
C PRO A 155 7.00 17.87 -6.52
N THR A 156 5.69 18.15 -6.60
CA THR A 156 5.14 19.45 -6.16
C THR A 156 5.04 19.56 -4.63
N ASP A 157 4.85 18.42 -3.95
CA ASP A 157 4.79 18.31 -2.49
C ASP A 157 5.98 17.47 -2.03
N LEU A 158 7.10 18.16 -1.79
CA LEU A 158 8.34 17.51 -1.42
C LEU A 158 8.25 16.79 -0.05
N PRO A 159 7.70 17.39 1.02
CA PRO A 159 7.53 16.68 2.29
C PRO A 159 6.75 15.36 2.17
N ALA A 160 5.65 15.34 1.41
CA ALA A 160 4.90 14.11 1.16
C ALA A 160 5.72 13.10 0.36
N PHE A 161 6.38 13.54 -0.73
CA PHE A 161 7.23 12.67 -1.54
C PHE A 161 8.36 12.03 -0.75
N LEU A 162 9.02 12.77 0.15
CA LEU A 162 10.09 12.23 0.99
C LEU A 162 9.59 11.11 1.90
N LYS A 163 8.39 11.26 2.49
CA LYS A 163 7.74 10.19 3.27
C LYS A 163 7.40 8.97 2.42
N TYR A 164 6.90 9.20 1.20
CA TYR A 164 6.62 8.13 0.25
C TYR A 164 7.91 7.39 -0.12
N TRP A 165 8.98 8.12 -0.37
CA TRP A 165 10.28 7.53 -0.71
C TRP A 165 10.85 6.68 0.43
N GLU A 166 10.82 7.19 1.66
CA GLU A 166 11.27 6.48 2.86
C GLU A 166 10.56 5.14 3.04
N SER A 167 9.24 5.13 2.75
CA SER A 167 8.38 3.97 2.93
C SER A 167 8.19 3.10 1.67
N SER A 168 8.81 3.47 0.56
CA SER A 168 8.57 2.86 -0.75
C SER A 168 9.17 1.46 -0.93
N ARG A 169 10.11 1.06 -0.08
CA ARG A 169 10.77 -0.25 -0.20
C ARG A 169 9.72 -1.35 -0.19
N MET A 170 9.64 -2.12 -1.27
CA MET A 170 8.67 -3.18 -1.38
C MET A 170 9.10 -4.39 -0.56
N ILE A 171 8.14 -5.00 0.13
CA ILE A 171 8.27 -6.33 0.72
C ILE A 171 7.15 -7.23 0.20
N GLU A 172 7.49 -8.49 -0.04
CA GLU A 172 6.56 -9.49 -0.55
C GLU A 172 5.87 -10.24 0.60
N CYS A 173 4.65 -10.69 0.35
CA CYS A 173 3.98 -11.68 1.17
C CYS A 173 4.58 -13.08 0.93
N LEU A 174 4.27 -14.03 1.83
CA LEU A 174 4.79 -15.39 1.77
C LEU A 174 4.02 -16.32 0.82
N GLY A 175 2.76 -16.00 0.51
CA GLY A 175 1.91 -16.80 -0.38
C GLY A 175 1.68 -18.23 0.12
N LEU A 176 1.56 -18.41 1.44
CA LEU A 176 1.33 -19.73 2.03
C LEU A 176 -0.08 -20.22 1.69
N ASP A 177 -0.18 -21.50 1.33
CA ASP A 177 -1.45 -22.20 1.31
C ASP A 177 -1.83 -22.61 2.74
N ILE A 178 -2.99 -22.15 3.20
CA ILE A 178 -3.44 -22.32 4.58
C ILE A 178 -4.60 -23.33 4.57
N PRO A 179 -4.39 -24.56 5.09
CA PRO A 179 -5.43 -25.57 5.15
C PRO A 179 -6.58 -25.11 6.06
N ARG A 180 -7.81 -25.22 5.54
CA ARG A 180 -9.02 -24.79 6.25
C ARG A 180 -10.13 -25.81 6.15
N ALA A 181 -10.97 -25.83 7.18
CA ALA A 181 -12.27 -26.48 7.08
C ALA A 181 -13.14 -25.73 6.05
N PRO A 182 -14.03 -26.42 5.30
CA PRO A 182 -14.80 -25.80 4.21
C PRO A 182 -15.57 -24.53 4.61
N GLN A 183 -16.08 -24.48 5.84
CA GLN A 183 -16.81 -23.33 6.38
C GLN A 183 -15.92 -22.10 6.62
N ASP A 184 -14.64 -22.31 6.92
CA ASP A 184 -13.67 -21.26 7.22
C ASP A 184 -12.93 -20.83 5.92
N ALA A 185 -12.95 -21.66 4.87
CA ALA A 185 -12.51 -21.28 3.53
C ALA A 185 -13.47 -20.31 2.81
N LYS A 186 -14.73 -20.20 3.28
CA LYS A 186 -15.73 -19.32 2.67
C LYS A 186 -15.43 -17.86 3.00
N ARG A 187 -15.22 -17.06 1.96
CA ARG A 187 -15.01 -15.61 2.09
C ARG A 187 -16.25 -14.91 2.64
N ARG A 188 -16.08 -14.17 3.72
CA ARG A 188 -17.10 -13.26 4.28
C ARG A 188 -17.03 -11.88 3.65
N LEU A 189 -15.83 -11.39 3.40
CA LEU A 189 -15.56 -10.16 2.66
C LEU A 189 -15.22 -10.49 1.20
N LYS A 190 -15.92 -9.83 0.26
CA LYS A 190 -15.72 -9.98 -1.19
C LYS A 190 -14.48 -9.23 -1.64
N LEU A 191 -13.50 -9.90 -2.25
CA LEU A 191 -12.18 -9.32 -2.57
C LEU A 191 -12.24 -8.04 -3.41
N GLU A 192 -13.30 -7.82 -4.17
CA GLU A 192 -13.54 -6.58 -4.91
C GLU A 192 -13.61 -5.35 -3.98
N GLY A 193 -13.89 -5.54 -2.68
CA GLY A 193 -13.86 -4.48 -1.67
C GLY A 193 -12.47 -3.97 -1.29
N ILE A 194 -11.37 -4.57 -1.78
CA ILE A 194 -10.02 -4.00 -1.63
C ILE A 194 -9.93 -2.59 -2.23
N VAL A 195 -10.70 -2.30 -3.27
CA VAL A 195 -10.78 -0.95 -3.83
C VAL A 195 -11.27 0.07 -2.80
N ASP A 196 -12.16 -0.33 -1.88
CA ASP A 196 -12.62 0.56 -0.81
C ASP A 196 -11.54 0.76 0.27
N MET A 197 -10.69 -0.25 0.51
CA MET A 197 -9.51 -0.08 1.37
C MET A 197 -8.53 0.94 0.77
N ALA A 198 -8.25 0.84 -0.54
CA ALA A 198 -7.40 1.78 -1.26
C ALA A 198 -8.00 3.20 -1.23
N LEU A 199 -9.32 3.31 -1.42
CA LEU A 199 -10.04 4.59 -1.32
C LEU A 199 -9.93 5.18 0.10
N TYR A 200 -10.04 4.36 1.14
CA TYR A 200 -9.91 4.82 2.53
C TYR A 200 -8.49 5.24 2.88
N ARG A 201 -7.48 4.51 2.40
CA ARG A 201 -6.07 4.89 2.46
C ARG A 201 -5.86 6.28 1.86
N ASP A 202 -6.36 6.53 0.65
CA ASP A 202 -6.21 7.81 -0.03
C ASP A 202 -6.96 8.95 0.69
N PHE A 203 -8.12 8.65 1.27
CA PHE A 203 -8.87 9.60 2.11
C PHE A 203 -8.06 10.02 3.34
N LEU A 204 -7.39 9.08 4.01
CA LEU A 204 -6.53 9.34 5.16
C LEU A 204 -5.26 10.13 4.75
N LEU A 205 -4.66 9.79 3.62
CA LEU A 205 -3.51 10.51 3.08
C LEU A 205 -3.80 11.98 2.78
N ALA A 206 -4.99 12.30 2.27
CA ALA A 206 -5.43 13.68 2.06
C ALA A 206 -5.52 14.50 3.37
N LEU A 207 -5.50 13.83 4.52
CA LEU A 207 -5.47 14.43 5.86
C LEU A 207 -4.08 14.37 6.50
N GLY A 208 -3.06 13.89 5.79
CA GLY A 208 -1.70 13.72 6.30
C GLY A 208 -1.54 12.52 7.24
N ILE A 209 -2.51 11.61 7.26
CA ILE A 209 -2.47 10.35 8.02
C ILE A 209 -1.93 9.26 7.09
N HIS A 210 -0.89 8.53 7.50
CA HIS A 210 -0.27 7.47 6.69
C HIS A 210 -0.66 6.09 7.25
N PRO A 211 -1.79 5.51 6.79
CA PRO A 211 -2.28 4.25 7.31
C PRO A 211 -1.46 3.07 6.80
N PHE A 212 -1.23 2.08 7.66
CA PHE A 212 -0.61 0.80 7.31
C PHE A 212 -1.47 -0.38 7.77
N LEU A 213 -1.36 -1.53 7.11
CA LEU A 213 -2.13 -2.72 7.50
C LEU A 213 -1.75 -3.14 8.91
N ASN A 214 -2.75 -3.53 9.69
CA ASN A 214 -2.60 -3.99 11.07
C ASN A 214 -3.31 -5.32 11.30
N GLY A 215 -3.08 -5.97 12.45
CA GLY A 215 -3.85 -7.11 12.93
C GLY A 215 -4.12 -8.20 11.91
N GLY A 216 -5.39 -8.63 11.81
CA GLY A 216 -5.79 -9.71 10.92
C GLY A 216 -5.56 -9.39 9.44
N SER A 217 -5.56 -8.11 9.07
CA SER A 217 -5.27 -7.66 7.71
C SER A 217 -3.79 -7.74 7.35
N LEU A 218 -2.91 -7.36 8.28
CA LEU A 218 -1.46 -7.54 8.14
C LEU A 218 -1.11 -9.03 8.08
N LEU A 219 -1.72 -9.86 8.94
CA LEU A 219 -1.54 -11.31 8.95
C LEU A 219 -1.99 -11.93 7.62
N GLY A 220 -3.21 -11.60 7.16
CA GLY A 220 -3.74 -12.11 5.89
C GLY A 220 -2.81 -11.76 4.72
N TRP A 221 -2.42 -10.49 4.62
CA TRP A 221 -1.52 -10.08 3.55
C TRP A 221 -0.19 -10.82 3.65
N TYR A 222 0.51 -10.77 4.79
CA TYR A 222 1.85 -11.33 4.90
C TYR A 222 1.88 -12.85 4.73
N ARG A 223 0.87 -13.54 5.27
CA ARG A 223 0.81 -15.01 5.26
C ARG A 223 0.34 -15.56 3.92
N GLU A 224 -0.72 -15.02 3.35
CA GLU A 224 -1.47 -15.65 2.26
C GLU A 224 -1.73 -14.71 1.07
N CYS A 225 -1.07 -13.54 1.03
CA CYS A 225 -1.19 -12.55 -0.05
C CYS A 225 -2.64 -12.10 -0.31
N SER A 226 -3.50 -12.15 0.70
CA SER A 226 -4.93 -11.91 0.59
C SER A 226 -5.52 -11.40 1.89
N ILE A 227 -6.83 -11.25 1.95
CA ILE A 227 -7.57 -11.09 3.22
C ILE A 227 -8.02 -12.48 3.69
N ILE A 228 -7.87 -12.73 5.00
CA ILE A 228 -8.26 -14.00 5.62
C ILE A 228 -9.74 -14.28 5.30
N PRO A 229 -10.09 -15.41 4.65
CA PRO A 229 -11.44 -15.63 4.13
C PRO A 229 -12.55 -15.43 5.16
N HIS A 230 -12.36 -15.95 6.36
CA HIS A 230 -13.38 -15.94 7.41
C HIS A 230 -13.36 -14.67 8.30
N THR A 231 -12.50 -13.67 8.02
CA THR A 231 -12.49 -12.40 8.76
C THR A 231 -13.79 -11.62 8.56
N GLN A 232 -14.13 -10.72 9.50
CA GLN A 232 -15.37 -9.93 9.43
C GLN A 232 -15.12 -8.44 9.17
N ASP A 233 -13.88 -8.02 9.33
CA ASP A 233 -13.36 -6.66 9.30
C ASP A 233 -11.97 -6.65 8.67
N VAL A 234 -11.49 -5.45 8.37
CA VAL A 234 -10.11 -5.18 8.00
C VAL A 234 -9.56 -4.04 8.86
N ASP A 235 -8.25 -4.05 9.07
CA ASP A 235 -7.59 -3.22 10.08
C ASP A 235 -6.49 -2.38 9.43
N PHE A 236 -6.58 -1.07 9.66
CA PHE A 236 -5.49 -0.14 9.50
C PHE A 236 -4.97 0.31 10.86
N ALA A 237 -3.72 0.71 10.89
CA ALA A 237 -3.14 1.49 11.95
C ALA A 237 -2.54 2.78 11.38
N ALA A 238 -2.47 3.83 12.19
CA ALA A 238 -1.72 5.04 11.90
C ALA A 238 -1.05 5.55 13.18
N ARG A 239 -0.02 6.38 13.08
CA ARG A 239 0.61 6.95 14.27
C ARG A 239 -0.35 7.91 14.97
N ALA A 240 -0.42 7.85 16.30
CA ALA A 240 -1.18 8.80 17.11
C ALA A 240 -0.77 10.26 16.83
N THR A 241 0.52 10.50 16.55
CA THR A 241 1.08 11.82 16.20
C THR A 241 0.59 12.35 14.85
N GLU A 242 0.04 11.50 13.98
CA GLU A 242 -0.53 11.90 12.69
C GLU A 242 -2.03 12.22 12.78
N TYR A 243 -2.64 12.09 13.95
CA TYR A 243 -4.07 12.38 14.11
C TYR A 243 -4.41 13.79 13.61
N ASN A 244 -5.37 13.86 12.68
CA ASN A 244 -5.89 15.12 12.15
C ASN A 244 -7.25 15.44 12.79
N SER A 245 -7.37 16.64 13.38
CA SER A 245 -8.62 17.09 14.02
C SER A 245 -9.83 17.16 13.09
N LYS A 246 -9.62 17.28 11.78
CA LYS A 246 -10.67 17.30 10.76
C LYS A 246 -11.17 15.92 10.34
N LEU A 247 -10.53 14.83 10.80
CA LEU A 247 -10.85 13.47 10.38
C LEU A 247 -12.33 13.13 10.59
N LEU A 248 -12.85 13.38 11.80
CA LEU A 248 -14.24 13.05 12.13
C LEU A 248 -15.25 13.86 11.31
N GLU A 249 -15.01 15.17 11.16
CA GLU A 249 -15.84 16.05 10.34
C GLU A 249 -15.87 15.57 8.88
N LYS A 250 -14.72 15.18 8.33
CA LYS A 250 -14.61 14.68 6.95
C LYS A 250 -15.28 13.32 6.78
N LEU A 251 -15.19 12.44 7.78
CA LEU A 251 -15.87 11.15 7.77
C LEU A 251 -17.40 11.30 7.84
N GLN A 252 -17.90 12.21 8.69
CA GLN A 252 -19.33 12.50 8.81
C GLN A 252 -19.93 13.00 7.48
N ASN A 253 -19.17 13.77 6.72
CA ASN A 253 -19.59 14.32 5.42
C ASN A 253 -19.16 13.46 4.22
N SER A 254 -18.62 12.27 4.45
CA SER A 254 -18.09 11.42 3.37
C SER A 254 -19.22 10.83 2.52
N ALA A 255 -19.03 10.88 1.19
CA ALA A 255 -19.89 10.19 0.24
C ALA A 255 -19.66 8.67 0.24
N ASP A 256 -18.47 8.22 0.65
CA ASP A 256 -17.99 6.83 0.48
C ASP A 256 -17.96 6.03 1.78
N PHE A 257 -17.85 6.71 2.92
CA PHE A 257 -17.70 6.08 4.23
C PHE A 257 -18.84 6.48 5.18
N ARG A 258 -19.17 5.58 6.11
CA ARG A 258 -20.06 5.83 7.23
C ARG A 258 -19.30 5.57 8.52
N LEU A 259 -19.11 6.61 9.33
CA LEU A 259 -18.60 6.46 10.69
C LEU A 259 -19.55 5.58 11.51
N LYS A 260 -19.02 4.48 12.07
CA LYS A 260 -19.82 3.48 12.78
C LYS A 260 -19.59 3.53 14.28
N ARG A 261 -18.33 3.66 14.71
CA ARG A 261 -17.94 3.59 16.12
C ARG A 261 -16.65 4.39 16.33
N ILE A 262 -16.53 4.96 17.53
CA ILE A 262 -15.29 5.54 18.06
C ILE A 262 -15.08 4.95 19.44
N LEU A 263 -13.86 4.51 19.75
CA LEU A 263 -13.46 4.05 21.07
C LEU A 263 -12.21 4.82 21.53
N GLY A 264 -12.02 4.86 22.86
CA GLY A 264 -10.91 5.57 23.49
C GLY A 264 -10.93 7.09 23.29
N VAL A 265 -9.77 7.71 23.51
CA VAL A 265 -9.50 9.12 23.25
C VAL A 265 -8.16 9.26 22.55
N LYS A 266 -7.88 10.40 21.91
CA LYS A 266 -6.69 10.57 21.06
C LYS A 266 -5.39 10.27 21.79
N GLU A 267 -5.34 10.58 23.08
CA GLU A 267 -4.18 10.38 23.94
C GLU A 267 -4.10 8.96 24.52
N ASP A 268 -5.16 8.16 24.38
CA ASP A 268 -5.26 6.82 24.97
C ASP A 268 -6.25 5.91 24.20
N SER A 269 -5.69 4.91 23.51
CA SER A 269 -6.43 3.79 22.93
C SER A 269 -7.46 4.20 21.86
N TYR A 270 -7.13 5.20 21.03
CA TYR A 270 -8.06 5.69 20.03
C TYR A 270 -8.27 4.70 18.88
N GLU A 271 -9.54 4.43 18.56
CA GLU A 271 -9.96 3.55 17.48
C GLU A 271 -11.20 4.13 16.78
N ILE A 272 -11.21 4.10 15.45
CA ILE A 272 -12.34 4.52 14.64
C ILE A 272 -12.76 3.37 13.71
N THR A 273 -13.99 2.92 13.85
CA THR A 273 -14.61 1.98 12.89
C THR A 273 -15.42 2.77 11.87
N ILE A 274 -15.15 2.55 10.59
CA ILE A 274 -16.00 2.98 9.48
C ILE A 274 -16.60 1.78 8.76
N HIS A 275 -17.70 2.01 8.07
CA HIS A 275 -18.18 1.10 7.04
C HIS A 275 -18.03 1.76 5.68
N THR A 276 -17.47 1.04 4.72
CA THR A 276 -17.50 1.47 3.32
C THR A 276 -18.94 1.37 2.80
N LYS A 277 -19.38 2.28 1.94
CA LYS A 277 -20.77 2.24 1.45
C LYS A 277 -20.98 1.28 0.29
N ALA A 278 -19.96 1.04 -0.54
CA ALA A 278 -20.07 0.18 -1.72
C ALA A 278 -20.16 -1.30 -1.31
N TYR A 279 -19.23 -1.78 -0.49
CA TYR A 279 -19.20 -3.18 -0.06
C TYR A 279 -19.63 -3.43 1.39
N ASN A 280 -19.93 -2.38 2.17
CA ASN A 280 -20.26 -2.49 3.59
C ASN A 280 -19.15 -3.20 4.39
N TRP A 281 -17.89 -2.95 4.02
CA TRP A 281 -16.73 -3.46 4.73
C TRP A 281 -16.54 -2.68 6.03
N PRO A 282 -16.52 -3.34 7.19
CA PRO A 282 -16.04 -2.73 8.42
C PRO A 282 -14.52 -2.54 8.30
N ILE A 283 -14.06 -1.32 8.51
CA ILE A 283 -12.64 -0.98 8.56
C ILE A 283 -12.37 -0.31 9.91
N ASP A 284 -11.47 -0.91 10.69
CA ASP A 284 -10.99 -0.34 11.96
C ASP A 284 -9.68 0.41 11.72
N LEU A 285 -9.61 1.66 12.17
CA LEU A 285 -8.40 2.47 12.22
C LEU A 285 -7.93 2.59 13.66
N PHE A 286 -6.85 1.89 14.00
CA PHE A 286 -6.17 1.96 15.28
C PHE A 286 -5.12 3.07 15.29
N PHE A 287 -4.99 3.78 16.40
CA PHE A 287 -3.86 4.69 16.59
C PHE A 287 -2.74 4.01 17.39
N VAL A 288 -1.54 4.07 16.84
CA VAL A 288 -0.32 3.49 17.40
C VAL A 288 0.42 4.57 18.18
N TYR A 289 0.72 4.24 19.43
CA TYR A 289 1.46 5.06 20.36
C TYR A 289 2.85 4.47 20.55
N ASP A 290 3.81 5.36 20.76
CA ASP A 290 5.21 5.05 20.71
C ASP A 290 5.84 5.34 22.07
N GLU A 291 6.35 4.30 22.75
CA GLU A 291 6.93 4.42 24.09
C GLU A 291 8.28 3.70 24.16
N GLY A 292 9.37 4.49 24.26
CA GLY A 292 10.74 3.96 24.25
C GLY A 292 11.00 3.07 23.03
N ASN A 293 11.36 1.81 23.29
CA ASN A 293 11.65 0.81 22.26
C ASN A 293 10.43 -0.06 21.88
N THR A 294 9.23 0.42 22.18
CA THR A 294 7.99 -0.29 21.86
C THR A 294 7.00 0.63 21.15
N SER A 295 6.05 -0.01 20.48
CA SER A 295 4.84 0.63 19.95
C SER A 295 3.63 -0.12 20.50
N TRP A 296 2.50 0.53 20.72
CA TRP A 296 1.30 -0.13 21.20
C TRP A 296 0.01 0.43 20.60
N VAL A 297 -1.02 -0.41 20.56
CA VAL A 297 -2.41 -0.02 20.27
C VAL A 297 -3.30 -0.39 21.44
N GLY A 298 -4.37 0.37 21.61
CA GLY A 298 -5.43 0.04 22.56
C GLY A 298 -6.49 -0.85 21.93
N GLY A 299 -7.14 -1.67 22.75
CA GLY A 299 -8.37 -2.37 22.40
C GLY A 299 -9.40 -2.21 23.51
N THR A 300 -10.67 -2.11 23.13
CA THR A 300 -11.77 -1.94 24.09
C THR A 300 -12.73 -3.12 24.01
N GLY A 301 -12.89 -3.83 25.12
CA GLY A 301 -13.86 -4.91 25.28
C GLY A 301 -15.30 -4.40 25.26
N ALA A 302 -16.25 -5.31 25.00
CA ALA A 302 -17.67 -4.98 25.02
C ALA A 302 -18.16 -4.52 26.41
N ASP A 303 -17.46 -4.94 27.46
CA ASP A 303 -17.65 -4.55 28.86
C ASP A 303 -16.89 -3.25 29.25
N LEU A 304 -16.31 -2.56 28.26
CA LEU A 304 -15.45 -1.37 28.42
C LEU A 304 -14.08 -1.66 29.07
N SER A 305 -13.72 -2.93 29.25
CA SER A 305 -12.35 -3.29 29.65
C SER A 305 -11.34 -2.81 28.61
N LYS A 306 -10.25 -2.20 29.07
CA LYS A 306 -9.16 -1.75 28.19
C LYS A 306 -8.05 -2.80 28.12
N TYR A 307 -7.53 -2.99 26.92
CA TYR A 307 -6.41 -3.87 26.60
C TYR A 307 -5.33 -3.05 25.90
N ILE A 308 -4.07 -3.32 26.22
CA ILE A 308 -2.92 -2.73 25.52
C ILE A 308 -2.18 -3.87 24.82
N TYR A 309 -1.97 -3.72 23.53
CA TYR A 309 -1.14 -4.63 22.73
C TYR A 309 0.16 -3.93 22.44
N THR A 310 1.21 -4.37 23.12
CA THR A 310 2.57 -3.86 22.94
C THR A 310 3.31 -4.72 21.94
N TYR A 311 3.93 -4.07 20.95
CA TYR A 311 4.74 -4.68 19.91
C TYR A 311 6.19 -4.17 19.97
N PRO A 312 7.13 -4.87 19.33
CA PRO A 312 8.41 -4.29 18.95
C PRO A 312 8.21 -2.94 18.25
N ARG A 313 9.15 -2.02 18.45
CA ARG A 313 9.06 -0.67 17.86
C ARG A 313 8.84 -0.75 16.36
N ILE A 314 7.75 -0.18 15.88
CA ILE A 314 7.58 0.09 14.46
C ILE A 314 8.44 1.32 14.20
N THR A 315 9.57 1.19 13.53
CA THR A 315 10.49 2.32 13.24
C THR A 315 10.32 2.84 11.83
N SER A 316 9.98 1.97 10.89
CA SER A 316 9.84 2.28 9.47
C SER A 316 8.67 1.49 8.87
N LEU A 317 8.08 2.08 7.83
CA LEU A 317 7.08 1.43 7.00
C LEU A 317 7.71 0.99 5.68
N CYS A 318 7.18 -0.08 5.14
CA CYS A 318 7.51 -0.63 3.84
C CYS A 318 6.22 -0.68 3.01
N THR A 319 6.36 -0.82 1.70
CA THR A 319 5.19 -0.95 0.82
C THR A 319 4.95 -2.41 0.47
N ALA A 320 3.67 -2.77 0.43
CA ALA A 320 3.15 -4.08 0.12
C ALA A 320 2.15 -3.96 -1.03
N LEU A 321 2.04 -4.99 -1.86
CA LEU A 321 0.93 -5.14 -2.79
C LEU A 321 -0.07 -6.13 -2.21
N LEU A 322 -1.34 -5.72 -2.15
CA LEU A 322 -2.48 -6.55 -1.81
C LEU A 322 -3.49 -6.45 -2.95
N LEU A 323 -3.56 -7.50 -3.77
CA LEU A 323 -4.48 -7.59 -4.90
C LEU A 323 -4.41 -6.33 -5.79
N GLU A 324 -3.20 -6.02 -6.26
CA GLU A 324 -2.87 -4.92 -7.19
C GLU A 324 -2.97 -3.50 -6.63
N HIS A 325 -3.34 -3.33 -5.35
CA HIS A 325 -3.28 -2.05 -4.66
C HIS A 325 -2.10 -1.98 -3.70
N TYR A 326 -1.46 -0.81 -3.60
CA TYR A 326 -0.39 -0.62 -2.63
C TYR A 326 -0.93 -0.35 -1.22
N PHE A 327 -0.27 -0.88 -0.20
CA PHE A 327 -0.51 -0.51 1.20
C PHE A 327 0.80 -0.41 1.93
N TRP A 328 0.86 0.41 2.97
CA TRP A 328 1.99 0.37 3.89
C TRP A 328 1.84 -0.75 4.91
N VAL A 329 2.98 -1.25 5.36
CA VAL A 329 3.11 -2.29 6.38
C VAL A 329 4.34 -1.98 7.23
N PRO A 330 4.41 -2.42 8.50
CA PRO A 330 5.64 -2.31 9.28
C PRO A 330 6.79 -3.04 8.55
N CYS A 331 7.99 -2.48 8.48
CA CYS A 331 9.10 -3.19 7.83
C CYS A 331 9.53 -4.46 8.59
N ASN A 332 9.26 -4.53 9.90
CA ASN A 332 9.50 -5.68 10.78
C ASN A 332 8.25 -6.57 10.96
N VAL A 333 7.50 -6.81 9.87
CA VAL A 333 6.23 -7.56 9.86
C VAL A 333 6.26 -8.84 10.70
N LEU A 334 7.30 -9.66 10.54
CA LEU A 334 7.39 -10.96 11.22
C LEU A 334 7.42 -10.81 12.74
N GLU A 335 8.16 -9.84 13.27
CA GLU A 335 8.27 -9.60 14.72
C GLU A 335 6.94 -9.11 15.28
N ILE A 336 6.25 -8.23 14.55
CA ILE A 336 4.91 -7.74 14.90
C ILE A 336 3.93 -8.90 14.95
N LEU A 337 3.84 -9.72 13.89
CA LEU A 337 2.91 -10.84 13.80
C LEU A 337 3.19 -11.93 14.83
N GLN A 338 4.45 -12.25 15.11
CA GLN A 338 4.80 -13.22 16.16
C GLN A 338 4.41 -12.73 17.55
N THR A 339 4.48 -11.42 17.79
CA THR A 339 4.04 -10.82 19.06
C THR A 339 2.52 -10.81 19.18
N GLU A 340 1.83 -10.47 18.09
CA GLU A 340 0.37 -10.30 18.07
C GLU A 340 -0.40 -11.62 17.97
N HIS A 341 0.13 -12.60 17.23
CA HIS A 341 -0.54 -13.86 16.91
C HIS A 341 0.21 -15.10 17.41
N GLY A 342 1.27 -14.91 18.21
CA GLY A 342 2.03 -16.00 18.82
C GLY A 342 2.84 -16.84 17.83
N SER A 343 3.38 -17.95 18.33
CA SER A 343 4.30 -18.81 17.58
C SER A 343 3.62 -19.57 16.43
N ASN A 344 2.30 -19.81 16.52
CA ASN A 344 1.55 -20.52 15.49
C ASN A 344 0.80 -19.58 14.54
N TRP A 345 1.25 -18.34 14.35
CA TRP A 345 0.64 -17.40 13.40
C TRP A 345 0.48 -17.95 11.96
N ARG A 346 1.27 -18.98 11.59
CA ARG A 346 1.15 -19.69 10.30
C ARG A 346 -0.02 -20.68 10.22
N ILE A 347 -0.64 -21.02 11.34
CA ILE A 347 -1.78 -21.94 11.42
C ILE A 347 -3.08 -21.11 11.34
N ASP A 348 -4.10 -21.68 10.70
CA ASP A 348 -5.42 -21.04 10.65
C ASP A 348 -6.07 -21.02 12.03
N TYR A 349 -6.60 -19.85 12.40
CA TYR A 349 -7.38 -19.65 13.60
C TYR A 349 -8.77 -19.13 13.21
N PRO A 350 -9.79 -20.02 13.11
CA PRO A 350 -11.11 -19.64 12.63
C PRO A 350 -11.71 -18.47 13.44
N THR A 351 -12.17 -17.42 12.76
CA THR A 351 -12.72 -16.19 13.39
C THR A 351 -13.83 -16.51 14.41
N ARG A 352 -14.63 -17.55 14.18
CA ARG A 352 -15.68 -18.00 15.11
C ARG A 352 -15.18 -18.46 16.50
N ARG A 353 -13.90 -18.79 16.62
CA ARG A 353 -13.23 -19.20 17.87
C ARG A 353 -12.06 -18.28 18.21
N PHE A 354 -11.83 -17.27 17.39
CA PHE A 354 -10.76 -16.31 17.61
C PHE A 354 -11.16 -15.35 18.72
N ASN A 355 -10.25 -15.16 19.67
CA ASN A 355 -10.40 -14.18 20.72
C ASN A 355 -9.24 -13.19 20.64
N TRP A 356 -9.53 -12.02 20.07
CA TRP A 356 -8.54 -10.97 19.79
C TRP A 356 -7.72 -10.58 21.03
N ASN A 357 -8.32 -10.61 22.24
CA ASN A 357 -7.60 -10.25 23.47
C ASN A 357 -6.65 -11.30 24.04
N SER A 358 -6.55 -12.43 23.38
CA SER A 358 -5.61 -13.50 23.72
C SER A 358 -4.87 -14.03 22.50
N SER A 359 -4.89 -13.29 21.39
CA SER A 359 -4.29 -13.72 20.12
C SER A 359 -2.79 -14.01 20.22
N HIS A 360 -2.07 -13.32 21.09
CA HIS A 360 -0.64 -13.53 21.36
C HIS A 360 -0.32 -14.93 21.90
N ARG A 361 -1.33 -15.67 22.37
CA ARG A 361 -1.17 -17.04 22.90
C ARG A 361 -1.28 -18.12 21.83
N ASN A 362 -1.56 -17.72 20.59
CA ASN A 362 -1.82 -18.66 19.51
C ASN A 362 -0.57 -19.39 19.02
#